data_AF-A0A2D9CET9-F1
#
_entry.id   AF-A0A2D9CET9-F1
#
_cell.length_a   1.000
_cell.length_b   1.000
_cell.length_c   1.000
_cell.angle_alpha   90.00
_cell.angle_beta   90.00
_cell.angle_gamma   90.00
#
_symmetry.space_group_name_H-M   'P 1'
#
loop_
_entity.id
_entity.type
_entity.pdbx_description
1 polymer ?
#
loop_
_entity_poly.entity_id
_entity_poly.type
_entity_poly.pdbx_seq_one_letter_code
_entity_poly.pdbx_strand_id
1 'polypeptide(L)'
;MKKTQKYIDVAYRLIQERAPLSYMLASRHSKRSPLLYFDEDKGVNRPLRYARNQKSPFEDEQDGNAVLEPIVFEDGMLFVPKQNQVLQKFLHYHPSNGRVYEAVDKARDASAELEIVEQAVEAMIQAKELKGDSLLAVARVLIGASVDRMSTAEIKRDVMVYAQNDPFDFIETLNDPMLELTNDVVQFFNHTFLTMKNAGKDVYFNLPKNKTKLLTVPFGEDPYYIVASLFQSDEGIETYKLLKKRLKSNK
;
A
#
# COMPACT_ATOMS: atom_id res chain seq x y z
N MET A 1 -12.18 32.65 27.70
CA MET A 1 -12.19 33.04 26.27
C MET A 1 -13.20 32.16 25.54
N LYS A 2 -14.25 32.73 24.93
CA LYS A 2 -15.22 31.94 24.15
C LYS A 2 -14.49 31.44 22.89
N LYS A 3 -14.34 30.12 22.72
CA LYS A 3 -13.82 29.52 21.48
C LYS A 3 -14.72 29.98 20.33
N THR A 4 -14.22 30.82 19.44
CA THR A 4 -14.95 31.23 18.23
C THR A 4 -15.13 29.98 17.37
N GLN A 5 -16.37 29.53 17.20
CA GLN A 5 -16.69 28.38 16.34
C GLN A 5 -16.29 28.72 14.90
N LYS A 6 -15.30 28.00 14.37
CA LYS A 6 -14.92 28.11 12.96
C LYS A 6 -15.92 27.31 12.13
N TYR A 7 -16.64 27.99 11.23
CA TYR A 7 -17.54 27.37 10.28
C TYR A 7 -16.78 27.04 9.00
N ILE A 8 -16.69 25.75 8.67
CA ILE A 8 -15.87 25.23 7.57
C ILE A 8 -16.77 24.44 6.61
N ASP A 9 -16.45 24.51 5.32
CA ASP A 9 -17.08 23.65 4.31
C ASP A 9 -16.48 22.24 4.42
N VAL A 10 -17.33 21.21 4.51
CA VAL A 10 -16.88 19.82 4.70
C VAL A 10 -17.34 18.99 3.51
N ALA A 11 -16.41 18.28 2.90
CA ALA A 11 -16.71 17.26 1.90
C ALA A 11 -16.75 15.89 2.57
N TYR A 12 -17.67 15.03 2.15
CA TYR A 12 -17.77 13.65 2.59
C TYR A 12 -17.65 12.73 1.37
N ARG A 13 -16.99 11.58 1.55
CA ARG A 13 -16.85 10.55 0.52
C ARG A 13 -17.43 9.22 0.99
N LEU A 14 -18.00 8.43 0.09
CA LEU A 14 -18.36 7.05 0.36
C LEU A 14 -17.11 6.18 0.50
N ILE A 15 -17.13 5.21 1.43
CA ILE A 15 -15.99 4.31 1.70
C ILE A 15 -15.98 3.10 0.73
N GLN A 16 -17.08 2.86 0.00
CA GLN A 16 -17.21 1.71 -0.90
C GLN A 16 -16.31 1.83 -2.14
N GLU A 17 -15.76 0.71 -2.61
CA GLU A 17 -14.91 0.62 -3.83
C GLU A 17 -15.62 1.10 -5.11
N ARG A 18 -16.97 1.12 -5.11
CA ARG A 18 -17.78 1.60 -6.22
C ARG A 18 -18.45 2.91 -5.85
N ALA A 19 -18.27 3.93 -6.67
CA ALA A 19 -19.01 5.18 -6.61
C ALA A 19 -20.30 5.05 -7.43
N PRO A 20 -21.47 4.80 -6.80
CA PRO A 20 -22.75 4.86 -7.52
C PRO A 20 -23.02 6.29 -8.00
N LEU A 21 -23.70 6.42 -9.15
CA LEU A 21 -24.13 7.72 -9.70
C LEU A 21 -24.91 8.55 -8.68
N SER A 22 -25.77 7.88 -7.90
CA SER A 22 -26.50 8.51 -6.81
C SER A 22 -26.68 7.53 -5.66
N TYR A 23 -26.31 7.94 -4.44
CA TYR A 23 -26.60 7.20 -3.21
C TYR A 23 -27.37 8.07 -2.23
N MET A 24 -28.54 7.62 -1.80
CA MET A 24 -29.39 8.35 -0.87
C MET A 24 -29.18 7.83 0.55
N LEU A 25 -28.69 8.70 1.44
CA LEU A 25 -28.55 8.40 2.86
C LEU A 25 -29.89 8.60 3.57
N ALA A 26 -30.16 7.78 4.60
CA ALA A 26 -31.34 7.93 5.42
C ALA A 26 -31.33 9.27 6.17
N SER A 27 -32.35 10.11 5.93
CA SER A 27 -32.45 11.43 6.56
C SER A 27 -33.29 11.43 7.85
N ARG A 28 -33.95 10.32 8.21
CA ARG A 28 -34.79 10.23 9.42
C ARG A 28 -34.79 8.83 10.02
N HIS A 29 -34.89 8.77 11.35
CA HIS A 29 -35.15 7.53 12.06
C HIS A 29 -36.43 6.83 11.55
N SER A 30 -36.29 5.57 11.18
CA SER A 30 -37.41 4.70 10.83
C SER A 30 -37.16 3.29 11.34
N LYS A 31 -38.20 2.46 11.41
CA LYS A 31 -38.04 1.03 11.78
C LYS A 31 -37.06 0.29 10.87
N ARG A 32 -36.93 0.70 9.60
CA ARG A 32 -36.00 0.10 8.63
C ARG A 32 -34.59 0.69 8.69
N SER A 33 -34.46 1.90 9.23
CA SER A 33 -33.21 2.66 9.31
C SER A 33 -33.11 3.28 10.71
N PRO A 34 -32.65 2.51 11.71
CA PRO A 34 -32.58 2.99 13.09
C PRO A 34 -31.47 4.03 13.24
N LEU A 35 -31.83 5.31 13.13
CA LEU A 35 -30.93 6.44 13.37
C LEU A 35 -31.03 6.89 14.83
N LEU A 36 -30.40 6.14 15.72
CA LEU A 36 -30.33 6.46 17.15
C LEU A 36 -28.90 6.81 17.52
N TYR A 37 -28.73 7.90 18.25
CA TYR A 37 -27.45 8.31 18.84
C TYR A 37 -27.55 8.23 20.36
N PHE A 38 -26.58 7.58 21.00
CA PHE A 38 -26.52 7.51 22.46
C PHE A 38 -25.86 8.78 23.01
N ASP A 39 -26.64 9.58 23.73
CA ASP A 39 -26.16 10.79 24.38
C ASP A 39 -25.61 10.43 25.76
N GLU A 40 -24.28 10.36 25.90
CA GLU A 40 -23.59 9.92 27.13
C GLU A 40 -23.91 10.81 28.34
N ASP A 41 -24.17 12.10 28.12
CA ASP A 41 -24.46 13.07 29.18
C ASP A 41 -25.85 12.85 29.80
N LYS A 42 -26.82 12.44 28.98
CA LYS A 42 -28.21 12.21 29.40
C LYS A 42 -28.52 10.73 29.63
N GLY A 43 -27.69 9.82 29.13
CA GLY A 43 -27.91 8.37 29.17
C GLY A 43 -29.10 7.88 28.32
N VAL A 44 -29.49 8.64 27.28
CA VAL A 44 -30.68 8.36 26.46
C VAL A 44 -30.32 8.22 24.99
N ASN A 45 -30.98 7.29 24.29
CA ASN A 45 -30.92 7.16 22.84
C ASN A 45 -31.82 8.20 22.17
N ARG A 46 -31.22 9.13 21.44
CA ARG A 46 -31.91 10.23 20.78
C ARG A 46 -32.12 9.92 19.30
N PRO A 47 -33.36 9.98 18.79
CA PRO A 47 -33.62 9.81 17.37
C PRO A 47 -33.11 11.00 16.56
N LEU A 48 -32.43 10.70 15.47
CA LEU A 48 -31.90 11.68 14.54
C LEU A 48 -32.88 11.93 13.38
N ARG A 49 -33.01 13.20 13.00
CA ARG A 49 -33.78 13.65 11.84
C ARG A 49 -33.12 14.87 11.21
N TYR A 50 -32.80 14.78 9.92
CA TYR A 50 -32.29 15.91 9.16
C TYR A 50 -33.44 16.75 8.60
N ALA A 51 -33.51 18.01 9.04
CA ALA A 51 -34.44 19.00 8.50
C ALA A 51 -33.72 20.33 8.32
N ARG A 52 -33.82 20.93 7.12
CA ARG A 52 -33.04 22.13 6.75
C ARG A 52 -33.40 23.36 7.58
N ASN A 53 -34.66 23.47 8.00
CA ASN A 53 -35.19 24.64 8.70
C ASN A 53 -35.06 24.57 10.24
N GLN A 54 -34.49 23.50 10.77
CA GLN A 54 -34.37 23.27 12.21
C GLN A 54 -32.99 23.69 12.73
N LYS A 55 -32.86 23.89 14.06
CA LYS A 55 -31.57 24.29 14.67
C LYS A 55 -30.71 23.10 15.11
N SER A 56 -31.31 21.92 15.24
CA SER A 56 -30.71 20.71 15.79
C SER A 56 -31.04 19.47 14.97
N PRO A 57 -30.13 18.47 14.85
CA PRO A 57 -30.40 17.21 14.17
C PRO A 57 -31.23 16.22 15.02
N PHE A 58 -31.44 16.50 16.32
CA PHE A 58 -32.18 15.62 17.21
C PHE A 58 -33.68 15.92 17.17
N GLU A 59 -34.51 14.90 17.01
CA GLU A 59 -35.95 15.06 16.82
C GLU A 59 -36.67 15.66 18.04
N ASP A 60 -36.16 15.46 19.25
CA ASP A 60 -36.69 16.01 20.50
C ASP A 60 -36.51 17.52 20.65
N GLU A 61 -35.58 18.12 19.89
CA GLU A 61 -35.28 19.56 19.91
C GLU A 61 -35.87 20.31 18.71
N GLN A 62 -36.57 19.61 17.82
CA GLN A 62 -37.11 20.19 16.59
C GLN A 62 -38.53 20.71 16.78
N ASP A 63 -38.84 21.80 16.08
CA ASP A 63 -40.19 22.31 15.99
C ASP A 63 -41.08 21.37 15.14
N GLY A 64 -42.39 21.46 15.34
CA GLY A 64 -43.38 20.61 14.64
C GLY A 64 -43.45 20.81 13.11
N ASN A 65 -42.89 21.91 12.59
CA ASN A 65 -42.82 22.18 11.15
C ASN A 65 -41.42 21.83 10.62
N ALA A 66 -41.17 20.55 10.29
CA ALA A 66 -39.86 20.08 9.81
C ALA A 66 -39.88 19.83 8.29
N VAL A 67 -39.02 20.54 7.55
CA VAL A 67 -38.82 20.33 6.11
C VAL A 67 -37.72 19.29 5.90
N LEU A 68 -38.12 18.05 5.62
CA LEU A 68 -37.22 16.95 5.32
C LEU A 68 -36.60 17.14 3.94
N GLU A 69 -35.29 16.95 3.87
CA GLU A 69 -34.54 16.99 2.62
C GLU A 69 -33.76 15.68 2.44
N PRO A 70 -33.71 15.11 1.22
CA PRO A 70 -32.87 13.96 0.96
C PRO A 70 -31.39 14.33 1.01
N ILE A 71 -30.56 13.44 1.55
CA ILE A 71 -29.10 13.57 1.53
C ILE A 71 -28.61 12.64 0.42
N VAL A 72 -28.09 13.22 -0.66
CA VAL A 72 -27.68 12.48 -1.85
C VAL A 72 -26.19 12.67 -2.07
N PHE A 73 -25.46 11.55 -2.14
CA PHE A 73 -24.09 11.52 -2.63
C PHE A 73 -24.14 11.35 -4.14
N GLU A 74 -23.54 12.30 -4.86
CA GLU A 74 -23.41 12.29 -6.32
C GLU A 74 -21.99 11.83 -6.65
N ASP A 75 -21.88 10.81 -7.50
CA ASP A 75 -20.61 10.16 -7.85
C ASP A 75 -19.74 9.81 -6.62
N GLY A 76 -20.40 9.40 -5.53
CA GLY A 76 -19.75 9.03 -4.26
C GLY A 76 -19.30 10.20 -3.37
N MET A 77 -19.60 11.45 -3.74
CA MET A 77 -19.22 12.65 -2.99
C MET A 77 -20.44 13.43 -2.50
N LEU A 78 -20.32 14.06 -1.33
CA LEU A 78 -21.29 14.99 -0.78
C LEU A 78 -20.58 16.25 -0.29
N PHE A 79 -20.88 17.39 -0.89
CA PHE A 79 -20.35 18.68 -0.45
C PHE A 79 -21.35 19.37 0.48
N VAL A 80 -20.94 19.63 1.72
CA VAL A 80 -21.79 20.30 2.72
C VAL A 80 -21.23 21.69 3.03
N PRO A 81 -21.91 22.77 2.59
CA PRO A 81 -21.43 24.11 2.80
C PRO A 81 -21.55 24.51 4.28
N LYS A 82 -20.70 25.44 4.71
CA LYS A 82 -20.62 25.92 6.09
C LYS A 82 -21.92 26.55 6.61
N GLN A 83 -22.82 26.97 5.73
CA GLN A 83 -24.13 27.49 6.12
C GLN A 83 -25.04 26.38 6.66
N ASN A 84 -24.84 25.13 6.22
CA ASN A 84 -25.67 23.98 6.60
C ASN A 84 -25.07 23.20 7.78
N GLN A 85 -24.94 23.89 8.91
CA GLN A 85 -24.38 23.33 10.14
C GLN A 85 -25.20 22.16 10.70
N VAL A 86 -26.51 22.14 10.43
CA VAL A 86 -27.41 21.07 10.85
C VAL A 86 -27.06 19.77 10.13
N LEU A 87 -26.79 19.83 8.82
CA LEU A 87 -26.38 18.65 8.05
C LEU A 87 -25.02 18.13 8.51
N GLN A 88 -24.04 19.02 8.75
CA GLN A 88 -22.72 18.62 9.27
C GLN A 88 -22.85 17.90 10.63
N LYS A 89 -23.64 18.44 11.56
CA LYS A 89 -23.92 17.79 12.86
C LYS A 89 -24.67 16.47 12.70
N PHE A 90 -25.67 16.42 11.82
CA PHE A 90 -26.41 15.20 11.53
C PHE A 90 -25.48 14.10 11.00
N LEU A 91 -24.63 14.43 10.04
CA LEU A 91 -23.66 13.49 9.46
C LEU A 91 -22.59 13.06 10.47
N HIS A 92 -22.23 13.92 11.42
CA HIS A 92 -21.29 13.56 12.48
C HIS A 92 -21.86 12.48 13.42
N TYR A 93 -23.12 12.66 13.87
CA TYR A 93 -23.79 11.72 14.78
C TYR A 93 -24.43 10.51 14.08
N HIS A 94 -24.46 10.49 12.75
CA HIS A 94 -25.10 9.41 12.01
C HIS A 94 -24.38 8.07 12.27
N PRO A 95 -25.11 6.96 12.55
CA PRO A 95 -24.52 5.64 12.76
C PRO A 95 -23.73 5.05 11.57
N SER A 96 -23.80 5.70 10.41
CA SER A 96 -23.13 5.28 9.18
C SER A 96 -21.83 6.05 8.92
N ASN A 97 -21.54 7.07 9.72
CA ASN A 97 -20.26 7.77 9.70
C ASN A 97 -19.14 6.79 10.08
N GLY A 98 -18.08 6.71 9.26
CA GLY A 98 -16.99 5.75 9.39
C GLY A 98 -17.30 4.33 8.91
N ARG A 99 -18.56 4.03 8.52
CA ARG A 99 -18.94 2.72 7.94
C ARG A 99 -19.30 2.80 6.47
N VAL A 100 -20.11 3.79 6.10
CA VAL A 100 -20.61 3.99 4.73
C VAL A 100 -19.94 5.19 4.08
N TYR A 101 -19.68 6.24 4.86
CA TYR A 101 -19.03 7.46 4.41
C TYR A 101 -18.09 8.00 5.48
N GLU A 102 -17.14 8.83 5.09
CA GLU A 102 -16.26 9.58 5.99
C GLU A 102 -16.09 11.03 5.53
N ALA A 103 -15.70 11.91 6.45
CA ALA A 103 -15.32 13.28 6.10
C ALA A 103 -13.95 13.28 5.43
N VAL A 104 -13.82 14.00 4.32
CA VAL A 104 -12.55 14.18 3.61
C VAL A 104 -11.68 15.14 4.41
N ASP A 105 -10.65 14.61 5.05
CA ASP A 105 -9.62 15.40 5.70
C ASP A 105 -8.46 15.63 4.73
N LYS A 106 -8.49 16.78 4.05
CA LYS A 106 -7.45 17.18 3.10
C LYS A 106 -6.06 17.21 3.72
N ALA A 107 -5.95 17.49 5.02
CA ALA A 107 -4.65 17.53 5.68
C ALA A 107 -4.11 16.11 5.89
N ARG A 108 -4.97 15.18 6.34
CA ARG A 108 -4.63 13.76 6.46
C ARG A 108 -4.27 13.14 5.12
N ASP A 109 -5.09 13.36 4.09
CA ASP A 109 -4.86 12.80 2.77
C ASP A 109 -3.57 13.37 2.14
N ALA A 110 -3.32 14.68 2.27
CA ALA A 110 -2.07 15.29 1.83
C ALA A 110 -0.84 14.77 2.59
N SER A 111 -0.96 14.44 3.89
CA SER A 111 0.16 13.86 4.64
C SER A 111 0.51 12.45 4.16
N ALA A 112 -0.49 11.62 3.83
CA ALA A 112 -0.25 10.29 3.29
C ALA A 112 0.34 10.34 1.88
N GLU A 113 -0.16 11.25 1.03
CA GLU A 113 0.41 11.47 -0.30
C GLU A 113 1.86 11.99 -0.22
N LEU A 114 2.13 12.89 0.72
CA LEU A 114 3.46 13.44 0.95
C LEU A 114 4.45 12.37 1.42
N GLU A 115 4.04 11.45 2.29
CA GLU A 115 4.88 10.33 2.75
C GLU A 115 5.35 9.46 1.57
N ILE A 116 4.45 9.12 0.65
CA ILE A 116 4.78 8.34 -0.57
C ILE A 116 5.79 9.11 -1.44
N VAL A 117 5.59 10.42 -1.59
CA VAL A 117 6.48 11.26 -2.38
C VAL A 117 7.85 11.38 -1.72
N GLU A 118 7.92 11.57 -0.41
CA GLU A 118 9.17 11.65 0.35
C GLU A 118 9.97 10.34 0.25
N GLN A 119 9.30 9.20 0.37
CA GLN A 119 9.94 7.89 0.20
C GLN A 119 10.47 7.68 -1.22
N ALA A 120 9.72 8.08 -2.25
CA ALA A 120 10.20 8.03 -3.63
C ALA A 120 11.44 8.91 -3.85
N VAL A 121 11.46 10.10 -3.25
CA VAL A 121 12.61 10.99 -3.30
C VAL A 121 13.82 10.37 -2.60
N GLU A 122 13.63 9.78 -1.41
CA GLU A 122 14.69 9.11 -0.66
C GLU A 122 15.25 7.91 -1.44
N ALA A 123 14.38 7.05 -1.97
CA ALA A 123 14.77 5.91 -2.81
C ALA A 123 15.62 6.36 -4.01
N MET A 124 15.21 7.43 -4.71
CA MET A 124 15.98 7.98 -5.83
C MET A 124 17.33 8.56 -5.41
N ILE A 125 17.43 9.19 -4.24
CA ILE A 125 18.71 9.69 -3.71
C ILE A 125 19.65 8.51 -3.45
N GLN A 126 19.17 7.46 -2.78
CA GLN A 126 19.95 6.25 -2.52
C GLN A 126 20.38 5.57 -3.83
N ALA A 127 19.47 5.42 -4.79
CA ALA A 127 19.76 4.88 -6.14
C ALA A 127 20.83 5.69 -6.88
N LYS A 128 20.84 7.02 -6.73
CA LYS A 128 21.85 7.89 -7.34
C LYS A 128 23.24 7.69 -6.75
N GLU A 129 23.31 7.38 -5.46
CA GLU A 129 24.55 7.15 -4.71
C GLU A 129 25.19 5.78 -4.98
N LEU A 130 24.39 4.78 -5.41
CA LEU A 130 24.88 3.46 -5.81
C LEU A 130 25.92 3.54 -6.96
N LYS A 131 27.04 2.82 -6.77
CA LYS A 131 28.18 2.79 -7.70
C LYS A 131 28.87 1.43 -7.68
N GLY A 132 29.50 1.06 -8.80
CA GLY A 132 30.33 -0.14 -8.88
C GLY A 132 29.55 -1.43 -8.65
N ASP A 133 30.07 -2.29 -7.78
CA ASP A 133 29.53 -3.62 -7.53
C ASP A 133 28.16 -3.60 -6.82
N SER A 134 27.89 -2.62 -5.95
CA SER A 134 26.58 -2.51 -5.26
C SER A 134 25.47 -2.17 -6.24
N LEU A 135 25.73 -1.27 -7.20
CA LEU A 135 24.78 -0.96 -8.27
C LEU A 135 24.46 -2.21 -9.11
N LEU A 136 25.47 -3.03 -9.42
CA LEU A 136 25.29 -4.25 -10.17
C LEU A 136 24.51 -5.31 -9.38
N ALA A 137 24.76 -5.43 -8.07
CA ALA A 137 24.05 -6.38 -7.22
C ALA A 137 22.55 -6.04 -7.15
N VAL A 138 22.22 -4.78 -6.84
CA VAL A 138 20.84 -4.28 -6.80
C VAL A 138 20.16 -4.44 -8.16
N ALA A 139 20.83 -4.04 -9.25
CA ALA A 139 20.28 -4.18 -10.59
C ALA A 139 20.00 -5.64 -10.96
N ARG A 140 20.87 -6.60 -10.60
CA ARG A 140 20.64 -8.02 -10.92
C ARG A 140 19.47 -8.63 -10.16
N VAL A 141 19.22 -8.18 -8.93
CA VAL A 141 18.09 -8.66 -8.13
C VAL A 141 16.78 -8.07 -8.66
N LEU A 142 16.75 -6.75 -8.92
CA LEU A 142 15.53 -6.04 -9.31
C LEU A 142 15.18 -6.19 -10.80
N ILE A 143 16.17 -6.07 -11.70
CA ILE A 143 15.98 -6.04 -13.15
C ILE A 143 16.27 -7.42 -13.77
N GLY A 144 17.15 -8.22 -13.14
CA GLY A 144 17.46 -9.59 -13.56
C GLY A 144 18.70 -9.72 -14.46
N ALA A 145 18.72 -10.79 -15.24
CA ALA A 145 19.90 -11.28 -15.97
C ALA A 145 20.36 -10.40 -17.15
N SER A 146 19.53 -9.48 -17.64
CA SER A 146 19.87 -8.61 -18.78
C SER A 146 20.96 -7.59 -18.43
N VAL A 147 21.16 -7.30 -17.14
CA VAL A 147 22.10 -6.31 -16.61
C VAL A 147 23.54 -6.57 -17.07
N ASP A 148 23.94 -7.84 -17.22
CA ASP A 148 25.31 -8.20 -17.63
C ASP A 148 25.65 -7.78 -19.08
N ARG A 149 24.64 -7.42 -19.89
CA ARG A 149 24.81 -6.96 -21.28
C ARG A 149 24.63 -5.45 -21.44
N MET A 150 24.31 -4.75 -20.35
CA MET A 150 23.96 -3.34 -20.38
C MET A 150 25.17 -2.46 -20.04
N SER A 151 25.16 -1.24 -20.55
CA SER A 151 26.13 -0.22 -20.14
C SER A 151 25.83 0.27 -18.72
N THR A 152 26.86 0.78 -18.04
CA THR A 152 26.70 1.35 -16.68
C THR A 152 25.68 2.50 -16.65
N ALA A 153 25.56 3.26 -17.74
CA ALA A 153 24.59 4.34 -17.87
C ALA A 153 23.15 3.81 -17.96
N GLU A 154 22.92 2.74 -18.72
CA GLU A 154 21.59 2.10 -18.83
C GLU A 154 21.17 1.47 -17.51
N ILE A 155 22.08 0.75 -16.85
CA ILE A 155 21.81 0.15 -15.53
C ILE A 155 21.43 1.24 -14.53
N LYS A 156 22.20 2.34 -14.50
CA LYS A 156 21.93 3.44 -13.57
C LYS A 156 20.58 4.11 -13.85
N ARG A 157 20.23 4.30 -15.12
CA ARG A 157 18.91 4.82 -15.52
C ARG A 157 17.81 3.90 -15.03
N ASP A 158 17.92 2.60 -15.29
CA ASP A 158 16.85 1.65 -15.02
C ASP A 158 16.63 1.46 -13.51
N VAL A 159 17.71 1.44 -12.72
CA VAL A 159 17.63 1.42 -11.25
C VAL A 159 16.97 2.70 -10.70
N MET A 160 17.25 3.88 -11.27
CA MET A 160 16.56 5.12 -10.86
C MET A 160 15.07 5.10 -11.22
N VAL A 161 14.71 4.62 -12.42
CA VAL A 161 13.31 4.52 -12.84
C VAL A 161 12.56 3.53 -11.95
N TYR A 162 13.20 2.42 -11.59
CA TYR A 162 12.63 1.45 -10.65
C TYR A 162 12.40 2.07 -9.27
N ALA A 163 13.41 2.75 -8.69
CA ALA A 163 13.29 3.43 -7.40
C ALA A 163 12.20 4.52 -7.38
N GLN A 164 11.89 5.13 -8.53
CA GLN A 164 10.80 6.08 -8.66
C GLN A 164 9.42 5.42 -8.67
N ASN A 165 9.29 4.29 -9.37
CA ASN A 165 8.00 3.62 -9.57
C ASN A 165 7.62 2.76 -8.35
N ASP A 166 8.59 2.03 -7.80
CA ASP A 166 8.41 1.07 -6.70
C ASP A 166 9.43 1.33 -5.57
N PRO A 167 9.32 2.48 -4.86
CA PRO A 167 10.31 2.90 -3.86
C PRO A 167 10.40 1.97 -2.66
N PHE A 168 9.28 1.39 -2.24
CA PHE A 168 9.24 0.44 -1.11
C PHE A 168 10.07 -0.81 -1.40
N ASP A 169 9.85 -1.44 -2.55
CA ASP A 169 10.55 -2.66 -2.97
C ASP A 169 12.05 -2.39 -3.19
N PHE A 170 12.37 -1.21 -3.76
CA PHE A 170 13.77 -0.78 -3.89
C PHE A 170 14.47 -0.63 -2.53
N ILE A 171 13.86 0.06 -1.57
CA ILE A 171 14.42 0.28 -0.23
C ILE A 171 14.52 -1.05 0.52
N GLU A 172 13.53 -1.92 0.41
CA GLU A 172 13.54 -3.26 1.01
C GLU A 172 14.70 -4.09 0.47
N THR A 173 14.84 -4.15 -0.85
CA THR A 173 15.94 -4.87 -1.51
C THR A 173 17.31 -4.30 -1.15
N LEU A 174 17.42 -2.97 -1.07
CA LEU A 174 18.69 -2.32 -0.73
C LEU A 174 19.12 -2.62 0.71
N ASN A 175 18.16 -2.74 1.63
CA ASN A 175 18.42 -3.03 3.05
C ASN A 175 18.44 -4.53 3.36
N ASP A 176 18.19 -5.40 2.38
CA ASP A 176 18.20 -6.85 2.58
C ASP A 176 19.62 -7.36 2.90
N PRO A 177 19.85 -7.96 4.08
CA PRO A 177 21.15 -8.56 4.41
C PRO A 177 21.54 -9.71 3.47
N MET A 178 20.57 -10.32 2.77
CA MET A 178 20.80 -11.39 1.79
C MET A 178 21.13 -10.88 0.38
N LEU A 179 21.14 -9.57 0.14
CA LEU A 179 21.33 -8.97 -1.20
C LEU A 179 22.58 -9.48 -1.94
N GLU A 180 23.71 -9.60 -1.25
CA GLU A 180 24.93 -10.12 -1.88
C GLU A 180 24.80 -11.60 -2.26
N LEU A 181 24.14 -12.37 -1.40
CA LEU A 181 23.93 -13.81 -1.58
C LEU A 181 22.95 -14.06 -2.73
N THR A 182 21.85 -13.31 -2.79
CA THR A 182 20.87 -13.37 -3.88
C THR A 182 21.49 -12.95 -5.21
N ASN A 183 22.32 -11.90 -5.24
CA ASN A 183 23.11 -11.53 -6.42
C ASN A 183 24.04 -12.68 -6.90
N ASP A 184 24.75 -13.35 -5.97
CA ASP A 184 25.57 -14.52 -6.32
C ASP A 184 24.73 -15.67 -6.89
N VAL A 185 23.54 -15.92 -6.33
CA VAL A 185 22.60 -16.94 -6.82
C VAL A 185 22.12 -16.62 -8.23
N VAL A 186 21.71 -15.38 -8.50
CA VAL A 186 21.32 -14.92 -9.85
C VAL A 186 22.46 -15.18 -10.84
N GLN A 187 23.70 -14.89 -10.44
CA GLN A 187 24.88 -15.18 -11.27
C GLN A 187 25.07 -16.69 -11.52
N PHE A 188 24.83 -17.55 -10.53
CA PHE A 188 24.93 -19.01 -10.74
C PHE A 188 23.91 -19.52 -11.77
N PHE A 189 22.71 -18.95 -11.81
CA PHE A 189 21.72 -19.25 -12.85
C PHE A 189 22.13 -18.67 -14.20
N ASN A 190 22.63 -17.44 -14.27
CA ASN A 190 23.08 -16.80 -15.52
C ASN A 190 24.24 -17.57 -16.16
N HIS A 191 25.19 -18.05 -15.36
CA HIS A 191 26.30 -18.90 -15.82
C HIS A 191 25.91 -20.37 -16.00
N THR A 192 24.64 -20.73 -15.87
CA THR A 192 24.09 -22.08 -16.04
C THR A 192 24.70 -23.12 -15.09
N PHE A 193 25.26 -22.71 -13.94
CA PHE A 193 25.70 -23.64 -12.90
C PHE A 193 24.51 -24.27 -12.17
N LEU A 194 23.43 -23.50 -12.04
CA LEU A 194 22.13 -23.94 -11.56
C LEU A 194 21.11 -23.80 -12.68
N THR A 195 20.13 -24.69 -12.69
CA THR A 195 19.02 -24.67 -13.66
C THR A 195 17.72 -25.02 -12.96
N MET A 196 16.65 -24.35 -13.36
CA MET A 196 15.30 -24.67 -12.89
C MET A 196 14.65 -25.69 -13.83
N LYS A 197 13.96 -26.67 -13.25
CA LYS A 197 13.16 -27.67 -13.96
C LYS A 197 11.75 -27.72 -13.38
N ASN A 198 10.86 -28.49 -14.02
CA ASN A 198 9.48 -28.68 -13.58
C ASN A 198 8.73 -27.35 -13.40
N ALA A 199 8.87 -26.46 -14.38
CA ALA A 199 8.25 -25.12 -14.39
C ALA A 199 8.63 -24.25 -13.18
N GLY A 200 9.91 -24.28 -12.77
CA GLY A 200 10.41 -23.45 -11.67
C GLY A 200 10.34 -24.10 -10.28
N LYS A 201 9.74 -25.29 -10.17
CA LYS A 201 9.58 -25.99 -8.89
C LYS A 201 10.85 -26.61 -8.36
N ASP A 202 11.75 -27.06 -9.23
CA ASP A 202 12.94 -27.80 -8.80
C ASP A 202 14.22 -27.12 -9.29
N VAL A 203 15.17 -26.93 -8.38
CA VAL A 203 16.50 -26.41 -8.69
C VAL A 203 17.48 -27.57 -8.78
N TYR A 204 18.23 -27.63 -9.87
CA TYR A 204 19.24 -28.66 -10.14
C TYR A 204 20.61 -28.04 -10.38
N PHE A 205 21.65 -28.77 -9.98
CA PHE A 205 22.99 -28.50 -10.50
C PHE A 205 23.05 -28.81 -11.99
N ASN A 206 23.80 -28.00 -12.71
CA ASN A 206 24.14 -28.23 -14.12
C ASN A 206 25.65 -28.16 -14.31
N LEU A 207 26.37 -28.93 -13.49
CA LEU A 207 27.82 -29.07 -13.56
C LEU A 207 28.16 -30.27 -14.46
N PRO A 208 29.31 -30.30 -15.15
CA PRO A 208 29.67 -31.38 -16.07
C PRO A 208 29.61 -32.78 -15.45
N LYS A 209 29.95 -32.89 -14.16
CA LYS A 209 29.98 -34.14 -13.39
C LYS A 209 28.82 -34.29 -12.40
N ASN A 210 28.03 -33.24 -12.19
CA ASN A 210 26.96 -33.25 -11.20
C ASN A 210 25.68 -32.60 -11.74
N LYS A 211 24.63 -33.42 -11.86
CA LYS A 211 23.29 -33.02 -12.31
C LYS A 211 22.21 -33.37 -11.26
N THR A 212 22.59 -33.49 -9.99
CA THR A 212 21.65 -33.82 -8.91
C THR A 212 20.71 -32.66 -8.59
N LYS A 213 19.57 -32.99 -7.98
CA LYS A 213 18.63 -32.01 -7.45
C LYS A 213 19.26 -31.31 -6.24
N LEU A 214 19.16 -29.99 -6.20
CA LEU A 214 19.58 -29.17 -5.07
C LEU A 214 18.44 -29.06 -4.05
N LEU A 215 17.31 -28.51 -4.49
CA LEU A 215 16.13 -28.30 -3.65
C LEU A 215 14.84 -28.27 -4.47
N THR A 216 13.72 -28.32 -3.76
CA THR A 216 12.38 -28.05 -4.30
C THR A 216 11.92 -26.71 -3.73
N VAL A 217 11.49 -25.80 -4.59
CA VAL A 217 10.95 -24.50 -4.20
C VAL A 217 9.51 -24.69 -3.73
N PRO A 218 9.15 -24.22 -2.51
CA PRO A 218 7.77 -24.20 -2.04
C PRO A 218 6.86 -23.38 -2.97
N PHE A 219 5.57 -23.71 -2.97
CA PHE A 219 4.64 -23.01 -3.85
C PHE A 219 4.44 -21.55 -3.42
N GLY A 220 4.65 -20.61 -4.35
CA GLY A 220 4.44 -19.18 -4.12
C GLY A 220 5.68 -18.43 -3.60
N GLU A 221 6.80 -19.10 -3.42
CA GLU A 221 8.06 -18.48 -2.98
C GLU A 221 8.99 -18.20 -4.16
N ASP A 222 9.89 -17.22 -3.97
CA ASP A 222 10.91 -16.89 -4.96
C ASP A 222 12.04 -17.95 -4.96
N PRO A 223 12.31 -18.63 -6.10
CA PRO A 223 13.41 -19.57 -6.23
C PRO A 223 14.78 -18.99 -5.87
N TYR A 224 15.04 -17.71 -6.18
CA TYR A 224 16.34 -17.09 -5.92
C TYR A 224 16.56 -16.91 -4.41
N TYR A 225 15.54 -16.42 -3.71
CA TYR A 225 15.55 -16.28 -2.26
C TYR A 225 15.73 -17.63 -1.54
N ILE A 226 15.03 -18.68 -1.99
CA ILE A 226 15.11 -19.99 -1.33
C ILE A 226 16.47 -20.67 -1.53
N VAL A 227 17.08 -20.52 -2.70
CA VAL A 227 18.44 -20.99 -2.93
C VAL A 227 19.45 -20.19 -2.10
N ALA A 228 19.25 -18.88 -1.97
CA ALA A 228 20.08 -18.04 -1.10
C ALA A 228 19.94 -18.51 0.37
N SER A 229 18.72 -18.74 0.85
CA SER A 229 18.48 -19.24 2.22
C SER A 229 19.16 -20.59 2.47
N LEU A 230 19.12 -21.51 1.51
CA LEU A 230 19.86 -22.77 1.60
C LEU A 230 21.37 -22.54 1.73
N PHE A 231 21.95 -21.62 0.96
CA PHE A 231 23.39 -21.34 1.00
C PHE A 231 23.86 -20.67 2.29
N GLN A 232 22.94 -20.08 3.05
CA GLN A 232 23.22 -19.58 4.40
C GLN A 232 23.23 -20.69 5.45
N SER A 233 22.57 -21.82 5.19
CA SER A 233 22.52 -22.95 6.13
C SER A 233 23.86 -23.72 6.17
N ASP A 234 24.07 -24.44 7.27
CA ASP A 234 25.27 -25.27 7.47
C ASP A 234 25.45 -26.34 6.37
N GLU A 235 24.34 -26.83 5.82
CA GLU A 235 24.35 -27.82 4.73
C GLU A 235 24.71 -27.21 3.38
N GLY A 236 24.28 -25.96 3.13
CA GLY A 236 24.47 -25.29 1.85
C GLY A 236 25.75 -24.47 1.74
N ILE A 237 26.40 -24.08 2.85
CA ILE A 237 27.55 -23.17 2.83
C ILE A 237 28.76 -23.72 2.05
N GLU A 238 28.99 -25.03 2.12
CA GLU A 238 30.07 -25.69 1.37
C GLU A 238 29.76 -25.72 -0.14
N THR A 239 28.49 -25.93 -0.51
CA THR A 239 28.07 -25.88 -1.91
C THR A 239 28.19 -24.46 -2.48
N TYR A 240 27.86 -23.45 -1.68
CA TYR A 240 28.01 -22.04 -2.03
C TYR A 240 29.48 -21.67 -2.27
N LYS A 241 30.39 -22.04 -1.36
CA LYS A 241 31.84 -21.80 -1.52
C LYS A 241 32.38 -22.43 -2.81
N LEU A 242 31.95 -23.65 -3.13
CA LEU A 242 32.34 -24.35 -4.36
C LEU A 242 31.88 -23.58 -5.61
N LEU A 243 30.61 -23.17 -5.65
CA LEU A 243 30.05 -22.41 -6.77
C LEU A 243 30.70 -21.02 -6.90
N LYS A 244 30.93 -20.33 -5.78
CA LYS A 244 31.61 -19.02 -5.75
C LYS A 244 33.05 -19.10 -6.25
N LYS A 245 33.80 -20.15 -5.89
CA LYS A 245 35.16 -20.39 -6.42
C LYS A 245 35.13 -20.62 -7.93
N ARG A 246 34.14 -21.37 -8.43
CA ARG A 246 33.98 -21.62 -9.86
C ARG A 246 33.60 -20.36 -10.64
N LEU A 247 32.75 -19.52 -10.06
CA LEU A 247 32.39 -18.22 -10.61
C LEU A 247 33.62 -17.31 -10.77
N LYS A 248 34.49 -17.24 -9.76
CA LYS A 248 35.75 -16.48 -9.83
C LYS A 248 36.73 -17.03 -10.88
N SER A 249 36.70 -18.34 -11.15
CA SER A 249 37.57 -18.98 -12.15
C SER A 249 37.07 -18.80 -13.59
N ASN A 250 35.83 -18.35 -13.78
CA ASN A 250 35.19 -18.13 -15.08
C ASN A 250 35.18 -16.65 -15.50
N LYS A 251 35.66 -15.75 -14.64
CA LYS A 251 35.99 -14.35 -14.96
C LYS A 251 37.41 -14.29 -15.51
#